data_AF-X1DED3-F1
#
_entry.id   AF-X1DED3-F1
#
_cell.length_a   1.000
_cell.length_b   1.000
_cell.length_c   1.000
_cell.angle_alpha   90.00
_cell.angle_beta   90.00
_cell.angle_gamma   90.00
#
_symmetry.space_group_name_H-M   'P 1'
#
loop_
_entity.id
_entity.type
_entity.pdbx_description
1 polymer ?
#
loop_
_entity_poly.entity_id
_entity_poly.type
_entity_poly.pdbx_seq_one_letter_code
_entity_poly.pdbx_strand_id
1 'polypeptide(L)'
;MKKTLMIIAIVAIVVIAGSLLYYYVFFRPGIEKAEIRLQEEKQSAEELRIENEKKNKEQEELNKKVALSEALVKLAGWYDDDLDSAYKTYVEEWNAECKRLGKAPDSPLPGDLADKLGERYDQAVKRIDELYQSS
;
A
#
# COMPACT_ATOMS: atom_id res chain seq x y z
N MET A 1 62.75 -58.37 -25.49
CA MET A 1 61.29 -58.10 -25.55
C MET A 1 60.63 -57.95 -24.17
N LYS A 2 60.80 -58.88 -23.22
CA LYS A 2 60.17 -58.77 -21.87
C LYS A 2 60.49 -57.48 -21.09
N LYS A 3 61.73 -57.00 -21.12
CA LYS A 3 62.14 -55.74 -20.44
C LYS A 3 61.48 -54.50 -21.05
N THR A 4 61.32 -54.45 -22.37
CA THR A 4 60.67 -53.34 -23.08
C THR A 4 59.19 -53.23 -22.74
N LEU A 5 58.49 -54.37 -22.69
CA LEU A 5 57.08 -54.45 -22.28
C LEU A 5 56.85 -53.97 -20.84
N MET A 6 57.77 -54.32 -19.92
CA MET A 6 57.70 -53.87 -18.53
C MET A 6 57.84 -52.35 -18.39
N ILE A 7 58.74 -51.74 -19.15
CA ILE A 7 58.94 -50.28 -19.14
C ILE A 7 57.70 -49.56 -19.67
N ILE A 8 57.09 -50.05 -20.75
CA ILE A 8 55.86 -49.48 -21.32
C ILE A 8 54.70 -49.54 -20.29
N ALA A 9 54.56 -50.66 -19.58
CA ALA A 9 53.54 -50.81 -18.55
C ALA A 9 53.71 -49.81 -17.40
N ILE A 10 54.96 -49.59 -16.94
CA ILE A 10 55.25 -48.62 -15.87
C ILE A 10 54.92 -47.19 -16.33
N VAL A 11 55.31 -46.81 -17.55
CA VAL A 11 55.00 -45.48 -18.10
C VAL A 11 53.49 -45.27 -18.20
N ALA A 12 52.74 -46.29 -18.65
CA ALA A 12 51.28 -46.22 -18.72
C ALA A 12 50.64 -45.98 -17.34
N ILE A 13 51.11 -46.68 -16.30
CA ILE A 13 50.61 -46.50 -14.93
C ILE A 13 50.92 -45.08 -14.42
N VAL A 14 52.11 -44.55 -14.68
CA VAL A 14 52.50 -43.20 -14.25
C VAL A 14 51.65 -42.14 -14.94
N VAL A 15 51.34 -42.29 -16.23
CA VAL A 15 50.47 -41.36 -16.96
C VAL A 15 49.04 -41.38 -16.42
N ILE A 16 48.49 -42.57 -16.13
CA ILE A 16 47.15 -42.70 -15.54
C ILE A 16 47.12 -42.08 -14.13
N ALA A 17 48.11 -42.41 -13.29
CA ALA A 17 48.20 -41.88 -11.94
C ALA A 17 48.38 -40.35 -11.93
N GLY A 18 49.23 -39.82 -12.81
CA GLY A 18 49.43 -38.38 -12.96
C GLY A 18 48.17 -37.66 -13.45
N SER A 19 47.41 -38.27 -14.36
CA SER A 19 46.14 -37.72 -14.86
C SER A 19 45.07 -37.67 -13.76
N LEU A 20 44.96 -38.72 -12.94
CA LEU A 20 44.05 -38.75 -11.79
C LEU A 20 44.46 -37.70 -10.74
N LEU A 21 45.75 -37.58 -10.43
CA LEU A 21 46.27 -36.54 -9.54
C LEU A 21 45.93 -35.13 -10.04
N TYR A 22 46.13 -34.89 -11.34
CA TYR A 22 45.78 -33.60 -11.95
C TYR A 22 44.28 -33.28 -11.82
N TYR A 23 43.42 -34.26 -12.11
CA TYR A 23 41.96 -34.09 -11.99
C TYR A 23 41.53 -33.74 -10.56
N TYR A 24 42.05 -34.45 -9.56
CA TYR A 24 41.69 -34.21 -8.16
C TYR A 24 42.26 -32.91 -7.60
N VAL A 25 43.50 -32.54 -7.96
CA VAL A 25 44.17 -31.36 -7.39
C VAL A 25 43.72 -30.06 -8.07
N PHE A 26 43.53 -30.05 -9.39
CA PHE A 26 43.26 -28.81 -10.12
C PHE A 26 41.81 -28.67 -10.56
N PHE A 27 41.15 -29.75 -10.97
CA PHE A 27 39.82 -29.66 -11.60
C PHE A 27 38.70 -29.63 -10.57
N ARG A 28 38.76 -30.51 -9.56
CA ARG A 28 37.73 -30.63 -8.51
C ARG A 28 37.50 -29.33 -7.71
N PRO A 29 38.54 -28.63 -7.22
CA PRO A 29 38.34 -27.39 -6.46
C PRO A 29 37.77 -26.26 -7.31
N GLY A 30 37.99 -26.29 -8.63
CA GLY A 30 37.44 -25.31 -9.57
C GLY A 30 35.92 -25.47 -9.73
N ILE A 31 35.44 -26.71 -9.82
CA ILE A 31 34.00 -27.01 -9.92
C ILE A 31 33.28 -26.68 -8.61
N GLU A 32 33.83 -27.09 -7.46
CA GLU A 32 33.22 -26.81 -6.15
C GLU A 32 33.11 -25.30 -5.89
N LYS A 33 34.13 -24.51 -6.26
CA LYS A 33 34.08 -23.04 -6.14
C LYS A 33 33.02 -22.40 -7.05
N ALA A 34 32.83 -22.94 -8.25
CA ALA A 34 31.79 -22.44 -9.17
C ALA A 34 30.39 -22.76 -8.65
N GLU A 35 30.19 -23.94 -8.07
CA GLU A 35 28.92 -24.38 -7.51
C GLU A 35 28.54 -23.60 -6.25
N ILE A 36 29.51 -23.32 -5.36
CA ILE A 36 29.32 -22.46 -4.19
C ILE A 36 28.91 -21.04 -4.60
N ARG A 37 29.62 -20.43 -5.56
CA ARG A 37 29.26 -19.09 -6.07
C ARG A 37 27.86 -19.06 -6.69
N LEU A 38 27.49 -20.09 -7.44
CA LEU A 38 26.15 -20.19 -8.02
C LEU A 38 25.07 -20.33 -6.94
N GLN A 39 25.35 -21.06 -5.85
CA GLN A 39 24.44 -21.15 -4.70
C GLN A 39 24.32 -19.81 -3.97
N GLU A 40 25.43 -19.11 -3.72
CA GLU A 40 25.44 -17.78 -3.10
C GLU A 40 24.69 -16.75 -3.95
N GLU A 41 24.87 -16.77 -5.28
CA GLU A 41 24.10 -15.92 -6.20
C GLU A 41 22.60 -16.25 -6.19
N LYS A 42 22.23 -17.53 -6.13
CA LYS A 42 20.82 -17.93 -6.02
C LYS A 42 20.21 -17.53 -4.68
N GLN A 43 20.95 -17.69 -3.58
CA GLN A 43 20.49 -17.30 -2.24
C GLN A 43 20.34 -15.79 -2.14
N SER A 44 21.34 -15.02 -2.58
CA SER A 44 21.26 -13.55 -2.57
C SER A 44 20.14 -13.04 -3.48
N ALA A 45 19.93 -13.63 -4.66
CA ALA A 45 18.82 -13.28 -5.52
C ALA A 45 17.45 -13.58 -4.88
N GLU A 46 17.33 -14.70 -4.16
CA GLU A 46 16.09 -15.06 -3.46
C GLU A 46 15.84 -14.16 -2.24
N GLU A 47 16.87 -13.83 -1.48
CA GLU A 47 16.78 -12.86 -0.38
C GLU A 47 16.36 -11.48 -0.88
N LEU A 48 16.93 -11.03 -2.01
CA LEU A 48 16.55 -9.76 -2.63
C LEU A 48 15.10 -9.78 -3.12
N ARG A 49 14.62 -10.92 -3.65
CA ARG A 49 13.22 -11.09 -4.02
C ARG A 49 12.30 -11.00 -2.81
N ILE A 50 12.62 -11.69 -1.73
CA ILE A 50 11.84 -11.66 -0.49
C ILE A 50 11.83 -10.26 0.11
N GLU A 51 12.96 -9.57 0.13
CA GLU A 51 13.05 -8.19 0.62
C GLU A 51 12.21 -7.23 -0.23
N ASN A 52 12.28 -7.34 -1.55
CA ASN A 52 11.47 -6.54 -2.46
C ASN A 52 9.97 -6.83 -2.31
N GLU A 53 9.58 -8.10 -2.11
CA GLU A 53 8.19 -8.47 -1.84
C GLU A 53 7.69 -7.89 -0.51
N LYS A 54 8.53 -7.90 0.54
CA LYS A 54 8.19 -7.25 1.82
C LYS A 54 8.01 -5.75 1.66
N LYS A 55 8.96 -5.07 1.02
CA LYS A 55 8.87 -3.62 0.76
C LYS A 55 7.64 -3.27 -0.07
N ASN A 56 7.33 -4.08 -1.08
CA ASN A 56 6.13 -3.86 -1.89
C ASN A 56 4.85 -4.02 -1.07
N LYS A 57 4.77 -5.03 -0.19
CA LYS A 57 3.61 -5.21 0.71
C LYS A 57 3.48 -4.05 1.70
N GLU A 58 4.58 -3.63 2.31
CA GLU A 58 4.59 -2.47 3.21
C GLU A 58 4.16 -1.19 2.49
N GLN A 59 4.64 -0.98 1.26
CA GLN A 59 4.24 0.16 0.44
C GLN A 59 2.76 0.09 0.04
N GLU A 60 2.24 -1.09 -0.29
CA GLU A 60 0.83 -1.29 -0.60
C GLU A 60 -0.05 -0.99 0.62
N GLU A 61 0.33 -1.46 1.81
CA GLU A 61 -0.37 -1.12 3.06
C GLU A 61 -0.33 0.37 3.36
N LEU A 62 0.82 1.02 3.15
CA LEU A 62 0.96 2.46 3.32
C LEU A 62 0.05 3.23 2.36
N ASN A 63 0.04 2.84 1.09
CA ASN A 63 -0.83 3.45 0.08
C ASN A 63 -2.32 3.26 0.43
N LYS A 64 -2.72 2.10 0.96
CA LYS A 64 -4.09 1.87 1.46
C LYS A 64 -4.44 2.80 2.62
N LYS A 65 -3.52 3.00 3.58
CA LYS A 65 -3.72 3.92 4.71
C LYS A 65 -3.84 5.36 4.25
N VAL A 66 -3.01 5.79 3.30
CA VAL A 66 -3.08 7.13 2.71
C VAL A 66 -4.42 7.33 2.01
N ALA A 67 -4.82 6.40 1.15
CA ALA A 67 -6.11 6.47 0.45
C ALA A 67 -7.30 6.52 1.43
N LEU A 68 -7.26 5.74 2.51
CA LEU A 68 -8.27 5.80 3.56
C LEU A 68 -8.31 7.16 4.26
N SER A 69 -7.13 7.72 4.59
CA SER A 69 -7.05 9.05 5.22
C SER A 69 -7.58 10.16 4.29
N GLU A 70 -7.28 10.09 3.00
CA GLU A 70 -7.81 11.03 2.01
C GLU A 70 -9.33 10.93 1.87
N ALA A 71 -9.87 9.70 1.91
CA ALA A 71 -11.31 9.47 1.90
C ALA A 71 -11.99 10.06 3.14
N LEU A 72 -11.40 9.89 4.34
CA LEU A 72 -11.92 10.47 5.59
C LEU A 72 -11.91 12.00 5.57
N VAL A 73 -10.85 12.62 5.04
CA VAL A 73 -10.78 14.08 4.89
C VAL A 73 -11.85 14.59 3.92
N LYS A 74 -12.06 13.90 2.79
CA LYS A 74 -13.12 14.26 1.85
C LYS A 74 -14.50 14.12 2.49
N LEU A 75 -14.74 13.05 3.24
CA LEU A 75 -15.99 12.83 3.95
C LEU A 75 -16.25 13.96 4.96
N ALA A 76 -15.25 14.35 5.76
CA ALA A 76 -15.38 15.48 6.68
C ALA A 76 -15.69 16.79 5.94
N GLY A 77 -15.05 17.04 4.80
CA GLY A 77 -15.35 18.22 3.99
C GLY A 77 -16.79 18.25 3.47
N TRP A 78 -17.32 17.10 3.03
CA TRP A 78 -18.71 17.02 2.59
C TRP A 78 -19.69 17.26 3.75
N TYR A 79 -19.36 16.81 4.96
CA TYR A 79 -20.20 17.04 6.14
C TYR A 79 -20.34 18.53 6.44
N ASP A 80 -19.22 19.24 6.43
CA ASP A 80 -19.19 20.68 6.67
C ASP A 80 -19.94 21.44 5.56
N ASP A 81 -19.76 21.03 4.29
CA ASP A 81 -20.46 21.63 3.14
C ASP A 81 -21.98 21.41 3.21
N ASP A 82 -22.44 20.21 3.60
CA ASP A 82 -23.86 19.88 3.75
C ASP A 82 -24.51 20.69 4.89
N LEU A 83 -23.81 20.85 6.02
CA LEU A 83 -24.26 21.67 7.14
C LEU A 83 -24.36 23.16 6.76
N ASP A 84 -23.34 23.69 6.07
CA ASP A 84 -23.34 25.08 5.60
C ASP A 84 -24.50 25.33 4.61
N SER A 85 -24.76 24.38 3.71
CA SER A 85 -25.89 24.42 2.79
C SER A 85 -27.25 24.41 3.50
N ALA A 86 -27.41 23.56 4.51
CA ALA A 86 -28.62 23.53 5.34
C ALA A 86 -28.83 24.85 6.09
N TYR A 87 -27.76 25.43 6.64
CA TYR A 87 -27.82 26.72 7.33
C TYR A 87 -28.16 27.87 6.38
N LYS A 88 -27.53 27.95 5.20
CA LYS A 88 -27.86 28.95 4.18
C LYS A 88 -29.33 28.89 3.78
N THR A 89 -29.85 27.68 3.56
CA THR A 89 -31.27 27.47 3.24
C THR A 89 -32.17 27.98 4.36
N TYR A 90 -31.84 27.67 5.62
CA TYR A 90 -32.57 28.19 6.79
C TYR A 90 -32.59 29.73 6.82
N VAL A 91 -31.43 30.38 6.62
CA VAL A 91 -31.32 31.85 6.60
C VAL A 91 -32.12 32.46 5.44
N GLU A 92 -32.09 31.85 4.25
CA GLU A 92 -32.88 32.29 3.10
C GLU A 92 -34.38 32.20 3.38
N GLU A 93 -34.85 31.08 3.93
CA GLU A 93 -36.26 30.90 4.31
C GLU A 93 -36.68 31.88 5.42
N TRP A 94 -35.83 32.10 6.42
CA TRP A 94 -36.04 33.09 7.47
C TRP A 94 -36.21 34.50 6.91
N ASN A 95 -35.31 34.91 6.01
CA ASN A 95 -35.35 36.21 5.38
C ASN A 95 -36.55 36.37 4.43
N ALA A 96 -36.96 35.30 3.74
CA ALA A 96 -38.15 35.29 2.92
C ALA A 96 -39.42 35.51 3.76
N GLU A 97 -39.51 34.88 4.93
CA GLU A 97 -40.63 35.10 5.87
C GLU A 97 -40.61 36.51 6.47
N CYS A 98 -39.44 37.03 6.83
CA CYS A 98 -39.30 38.42 7.27
C CYS A 98 -39.86 39.39 6.22
N LYS A 99 -39.47 39.19 4.95
CA LYS A 99 -39.93 40.00 3.82
C LYS A 99 -41.44 39.86 3.61
N ARG A 100 -42.00 38.65 3.75
CA ARG A 100 -43.46 38.40 3.65
C ARG A 100 -44.25 39.17 4.71
N LEU A 101 -43.66 39.37 5.89
CA LEU A 101 -44.22 40.16 6.98
C LEU A 101 -43.91 41.67 6.87
N GLY A 102 -43.25 42.12 5.80
CA GLY A 102 -42.84 43.52 5.63
C GLY A 102 -41.74 43.98 6.59
N LYS A 103 -40.99 43.04 7.17
CA LYS A 103 -39.86 43.30 8.07
C LYS A 103 -38.53 43.27 7.29
N ALA A 104 -37.50 43.85 7.89
CA ALA A 104 -36.14 43.74 7.38
C ALA A 104 -35.64 42.28 7.48
N PRO A 105 -34.66 41.85 6.66
CA PRO A 105 -33.95 40.59 6.86
C PRO A 105 -33.46 40.44 8.29
N ASP A 106 -33.37 39.20 8.77
CA ASP A 106 -32.92 38.84 10.13
C ASP A 106 -33.77 39.47 11.27
N SER A 107 -35.00 39.91 10.96
CA SER A 107 -35.91 40.38 12.00
C SER A 107 -36.52 39.21 12.78
N PRO A 108 -36.86 39.39 14.06
CA PRO A 108 -37.58 38.38 14.83
C PRO A 108 -38.90 37.99 14.16
N LEU A 109 -39.04 36.70 13.86
CA LEU A 109 -40.30 36.11 13.39
C LEU A 109 -41.25 35.84 14.57
N PRO A 110 -42.57 35.76 14.33
CA PRO A 110 -43.52 35.24 15.30
C PRO A 110 -43.12 33.83 15.76
N GLY A 111 -43.34 33.51 17.04
CA GLY A 111 -42.90 32.26 17.68
C GLY A 111 -43.21 31.02 16.84
N ASP A 112 -44.48 30.78 16.49
CA ASP A 112 -44.89 29.61 15.70
C ASP A 112 -44.15 29.48 14.34
N LEU A 113 -43.78 30.59 13.70
CA LEU A 113 -43.04 30.58 12.43
C LEU A 113 -41.54 30.35 12.67
N ALA A 114 -40.98 30.96 13.71
CA ALA A 114 -39.60 30.75 14.11
C ALA A 114 -39.36 29.29 14.52
N ASP A 115 -40.25 28.73 15.34
CA ASP A 115 -40.19 27.35 15.82
C ASP A 115 -40.29 26.36 14.66
N LYS A 116 -41.23 26.57 13.74
CA LYS A 116 -41.39 25.72 12.56
C LYS A 116 -40.15 25.72 11.65
N LEU A 117 -39.51 26.87 11.44
CA LEU A 117 -38.29 26.95 10.65
C LEU A 117 -37.11 26.31 11.39
N GLY A 118 -37.02 26.52 12.70
CA GLY A 118 -36.03 25.86 13.56
C GLY A 118 -36.15 24.33 13.51
N GLU A 119 -37.35 23.79 13.70
CA GLU A 119 -37.60 22.35 13.61
C GLU A 119 -37.21 21.76 12.24
N ARG A 120 -37.46 22.49 11.15
CA ARG A 120 -37.05 22.04 9.80
C ARG A 120 -35.54 22.01 9.64
N TYR A 121 -34.84 23.00 10.18
CA TYR A 121 -33.38 23.02 10.19
C TYR A 121 -32.83 21.87 11.05
N ASP A 122 -33.35 21.66 12.26
CA ASP A 122 -32.94 20.57 13.14
C ASP A 122 -33.15 19.18 12.49
N GLN A 123 -34.26 19.00 11.77
CA GLN A 123 -34.51 17.78 10.99
C GLN A 123 -33.51 17.61 9.84
N ALA A 124 -33.10 18.69 9.19
CA ALA A 124 -32.10 18.64 8.12
C ALA A 124 -30.72 18.25 8.69
N VAL A 125 -30.28 18.89 9.78
CA VAL A 125 -29.03 18.57 10.48
C VAL A 125 -29.04 17.11 10.94
N LYS A 126 -30.13 16.64 11.55
CA LYS A 126 -30.26 15.25 11.99
C LYS A 126 -30.11 14.24 10.84
N ARG A 127 -30.69 14.52 9.68
CA ARG A 127 -30.55 13.65 8.50
C ARG A 127 -29.12 13.61 7.98
N ILE A 128 -28.43 14.75 8.00
CA ILE A 128 -27.00 14.82 7.67
C ILE A 128 -26.24 13.93 8.66
N ASP A 129 -26.41 14.11 9.97
CA ASP A 129 -25.75 13.27 10.98
C ASP A 129 -26.02 11.76 10.79
N GLU A 130 -27.26 11.37 10.49
CA GLU A 130 -27.63 9.96 10.23
C GLU A 130 -26.91 9.39 8.98
N LEU A 131 -26.76 10.19 7.91
CA LEU A 131 -26.04 9.79 6.70
C LEU A 131 -24.54 9.59 6.97
N TYR A 132 -23.93 10.44 7.79
CA TYR A 132 -22.50 10.34 8.12
C TYR A 132 -22.19 9.26 9.15
N GLN A 133 -23.11 8.95 10.07
CA GLN A 133 -22.95 7.84 11.02
C GLN A 133 -23.17 6.46 10.39
N SER A 134 -23.86 6.40 9.24
CA SER A 134 -24.12 5.15 8.51
C SER A 134 -23.12 4.86 7.39
N SER A 135 -22.20 5.79 7.11
CA SER A 135 -21.13 5.69 6.11
C SER A 135 -19.83 5.14 6.71
#